data_AF-A0A061SDB1-F1
#
_entry.id   AF-A0A061SDB1-F1
#
_cell.length_a   1.000
_cell.length_b   1.000
_cell.length_c   1.000
_cell.angle_alpha   90.00
_cell.angle_beta   90.00
_cell.angle_gamma   90.00
#
_symmetry.space_group_name_H-M   'P 1'
#
loop_
_entity.id
_entity.type
_entity.pdbx_description
1 polymer ?
#
loop_
_entity_poly.entity_id
_entity_poly.type
_entity_poly.pdbx_seq_one_letter_code
_entity_poly.pdbx_strand_id
1 'polypeptide(L)'
;MDAFHKLRLIQQLGTVEVCKSWARGVPPGTSVEDMEEELAEKYAALLATLANELLDCWKRAENGVTSIAAVGLAVDPEALQEARETTEAALGLLSELFPAIISALYNPTDSVSMAVVPFLLAYMQRVRRMQDVPERHMQHARMALDGLHACAMYPSDMPLDTADGPEGAAVVDEMEEAVTEKRREVFTLFKNVAKLSLAETASFVGARLERAIANSQASFQEVEVAVTLLYQLGEGAQEEHAKPGCGVLGQMAAGIMQAGPSLPHARNRLVAVAVLEVFVRYCRVLQTQPSLAPSVLAAVLDDRGMGHRTRAVSTRACYLFQRLVRQLRSSLAPAAEQILAGLEPHLARIAATPVAQGGPGAPAQAGAKGTQGKGPTGVASYLDDRMYAFEAAGLLLNGDDLPEDRQRAFVQGILAPLVQQVEANTERAAQGGLAEAQMVQHALAAISHLAKGFTHHVATAARPGIGELLLQVLSVVLRVPPAAPRNKGLRARVMGLLHRDVEVLGAKLLPYAPSAIAALLYDGMDA
;
A
#
# COMPACT_ATOMS: atom_id res chain seq x y z
N MET A 1 4.32 -31.04 -32.68
CA MET A 1 4.08 -30.40 -33.99
C MET A 1 5.11 -29.30 -34.15
N ASP A 2 5.81 -29.31 -35.27
CA ASP A 2 6.71 -28.26 -35.69
C ASP A 2 5.96 -26.91 -35.85
N ALA A 3 6.63 -25.79 -35.58
CA ALA A 3 6.01 -24.47 -35.47
C ALA A 3 5.35 -24.04 -36.80
N PHE A 4 6.01 -24.35 -37.91
CA PHE A 4 5.50 -24.05 -39.25
C PHE A 4 4.20 -24.79 -39.56
N HIS A 5 4.16 -26.10 -39.29
CA HIS A 5 2.99 -26.94 -39.50
C HIS A 5 1.80 -26.49 -38.64
N LYS A 6 2.06 -26.11 -37.39
CA LYS A 6 1.03 -25.60 -36.48
C LYS A 6 0.46 -24.28 -36.97
N LEU A 7 1.32 -23.37 -37.42
CA LEU A 7 0.90 -22.07 -37.96
C LEU A 7 0.04 -22.23 -39.22
N ARG A 8 0.44 -23.10 -40.15
CA ARG A 8 -0.36 -23.43 -41.34
C ARG A 8 -1.73 -23.98 -40.99
N LEU A 9 -1.82 -24.87 -40.00
CA LEU A 9 -3.09 -25.40 -39.54
C LEU A 9 -4.01 -24.29 -39.00
N ILE A 10 -3.47 -23.37 -38.19
CA ILE A 10 -4.24 -22.23 -37.65
C ILE A 10 -4.77 -21.35 -38.80
N GLN A 11 -3.94 -21.07 -39.81
CA GLN A 11 -4.35 -20.29 -40.98
C GLN A 11 -5.44 -20.99 -41.79
N GLN A 12 -5.30 -22.30 -42.02
CA GLN A 12 -6.29 -23.09 -42.78
C GLN A 12 -7.64 -23.19 -42.07
N LEU A 13 -7.66 -23.22 -40.74
CA LEU A 13 -8.89 -23.24 -39.97
C LEU A 13 -9.64 -21.90 -40.00
N GLY A 14 -8.99 -20.80 -40.41
CA GLY A 14 -9.61 -19.47 -40.45
C GLY A 14 -10.02 -18.92 -39.08
N THR A 15 -9.52 -19.51 -37.98
CA THR A 15 -9.93 -19.15 -36.61
C THR A 15 -9.54 -17.73 -36.22
N VAL A 16 -8.41 -17.24 -36.75
CA VAL A 16 -7.94 -15.86 -36.52
C VAL A 16 -8.93 -14.85 -37.09
N GLU A 17 -9.44 -15.06 -38.31
CA GLU A 17 -10.41 -14.15 -38.94
C GLU A 17 -11.72 -14.07 -38.15
N VAL A 18 -12.17 -15.21 -37.62
CA VAL A 18 -13.35 -15.24 -36.75
C VAL A 18 -13.09 -14.47 -35.46
N CYS A 19 -11.98 -14.74 -34.77
CA CYS A 19 -11.65 -14.09 -33.49
C CYS A 19 -11.39 -12.58 -33.64
N LYS A 20 -10.79 -12.15 -34.76
CA LYS A 20 -10.55 -10.75 -35.10
C LYS A 20 -11.84 -9.94 -35.17
N SER A 21 -12.95 -10.55 -35.58
CA SER A 21 -14.27 -9.88 -35.60
C SER A 21 -14.74 -9.47 -34.19
N TRP A 22 -14.18 -10.06 -33.13
CA TRP A 22 -14.52 -9.78 -31.73
C TRP A 22 -13.84 -8.53 -31.17
N ALA A 23 -13.10 -7.78 -32.00
CA ALA A 23 -12.53 -6.47 -31.63
C ALA A 23 -13.59 -5.44 -31.23
N ARG A 24 -14.87 -5.68 -31.54
CA ARG A 24 -16.01 -4.80 -31.18
C ARG A 24 -16.77 -5.27 -29.94
N GLY A 25 -16.33 -6.33 -29.28
CA GLY A 25 -17.02 -6.96 -28.17
C GLY A 25 -16.77 -8.46 -28.16
N VAL A 26 -16.67 -9.03 -26.95
CA VAL A 26 -16.45 -10.46 -26.74
C VAL A 26 -17.65 -11.02 -25.97
N PRO A 27 -18.59 -11.71 -26.66
CA PRO A 27 -18.76 -11.89 -28.11
C PRO A 27 -19.26 -10.64 -28.88
N PRO A 28 -19.16 -10.63 -30.22
CA PRO A 28 -19.48 -9.47 -31.05
C PRO A 28 -20.99 -9.25 -31.19
N GLY A 29 -21.45 -8.01 -31.00
CA GLY A 29 -22.80 -7.57 -31.37
C GLY A 29 -23.91 -7.84 -30.35
N THR A 30 -23.60 -8.27 -29.13
CA THR A 30 -24.57 -8.51 -28.06
C THR A 30 -24.52 -7.44 -26.99
N SER A 31 -25.70 -7.04 -26.48
CA SER A 31 -25.81 -6.25 -25.26
C SER A 31 -25.30 -7.08 -24.08
N VAL A 32 -24.68 -6.46 -23.07
CA VAL A 32 -24.22 -7.17 -21.85
C VAL A 32 -25.39 -7.82 -21.10
N GLU A 33 -26.61 -7.30 -21.29
CA GLU A 33 -27.83 -7.73 -20.61
C GLU A 33 -28.42 -9.06 -21.15
N ASP A 34 -28.10 -9.44 -22.39
CA ASP A 34 -28.68 -10.63 -23.07
C ASP A 34 -27.73 -11.84 -23.12
N MET A 35 -26.55 -11.78 -22.50
CA MET A 35 -25.53 -12.83 -22.61
C MET A 35 -25.48 -13.76 -21.40
N GLU A 36 -25.36 -15.06 -21.68
CA GLU A 36 -24.84 -16.02 -20.70
C GLU A 36 -23.36 -15.67 -20.46
N GLU A 37 -23.01 -15.18 -19.27
CA GLU A 37 -21.63 -14.86 -18.87
C GLU A 37 -20.64 -16.02 -19.19
N GLU A 38 -21.11 -17.25 -19.01
CA GLU A 38 -20.37 -18.49 -19.32
C GLU A 38 -19.94 -18.57 -20.80
N LEU A 39 -20.73 -18.01 -21.73
CA LEU A 39 -20.36 -17.98 -23.15
C LEU A 39 -19.26 -16.96 -23.40
N ALA A 40 -19.34 -15.75 -22.83
CA ALA A 40 -18.31 -14.73 -22.98
C ALA A 40 -16.95 -15.21 -22.44
N GLU A 41 -16.96 -15.94 -21.32
CA GLU A 41 -15.77 -16.59 -20.76
C GLU A 41 -15.15 -17.59 -21.75
N LYS A 42 -15.96 -18.44 -22.39
CA LYS A 42 -15.48 -19.41 -23.40
C LYS A 42 -14.84 -18.72 -24.61
N TYR A 43 -15.39 -17.58 -25.05
CA TYR A 43 -14.81 -16.79 -26.15
C TYR A 43 -13.47 -16.19 -25.75
N ALA A 44 -13.36 -15.60 -24.56
CA ALA A 44 -12.09 -15.06 -24.06
C ALA A 44 -11.05 -16.17 -23.85
N ALA A 45 -11.45 -17.34 -23.34
CA ALA A 45 -10.57 -18.50 -23.20
C ALA A 45 -10.08 -19.01 -24.56
N LEU A 46 -10.95 -19.08 -25.58
CA LEU A 46 -10.57 -19.44 -26.95
C LEU A 46 -9.58 -18.44 -27.53
N LEU A 47 -9.83 -17.14 -27.34
CA LEU A 47 -8.96 -16.06 -27.79
C LEU A 47 -7.58 -16.14 -27.12
N ALA A 48 -7.54 -16.31 -25.80
CA ALA A 48 -6.31 -16.47 -25.04
C ALA A 48 -5.54 -17.73 -25.47
N THR A 49 -6.24 -18.83 -25.74
CA THR A 49 -5.63 -20.08 -26.21
C THR A 49 -4.99 -19.87 -27.59
N LEU A 50 -5.73 -19.30 -28.55
CA LEU A 50 -5.22 -19.01 -29.89
C LEU A 50 -4.01 -18.09 -29.86
N ALA A 51 -4.07 -17.03 -29.04
CA ALA A 51 -2.97 -16.07 -28.90
C ALA A 51 -1.73 -16.72 -28.24
N ASN A 52 -1.90 -17.56 -27.23
CA ASN A 52 -0.80 -18.33 -26.64
C ASN A 52 -0.16 -19.28 -27.66
N GLU A 53 -0.96 -19.90 -28.52
CA GLU A 53 -0.44 -20.83 -29.51
C GLU A 53 0.37 -20.14 -30.61
N LEU A 54 -0.06 -18.95 -31.05
CA LEU A 54 0.73 -18.13 -31.97
C LEU A 54 2.01 -17.61 -31.31
N LEU A 55 1.95 -17.22 -30.03
CA LEU A 55 3.12 -16.81 -29.25
C LEU A 55 4.12 -17.97 -29.10
N ASP A 56 3.64 -19.20 -28.92
CA ASP A 56 4.49 -20.38 -28.85
C ASP A 56 5.08 -20.77 -30.21
N CYS A 57 4.34 -20.59 -31.31
CA CYS A 57 4.89 -20.74 -32.66
C CYS A 57 6.05 -19.76 -32.89
N TRP A 58 5.87 -18.49 -32.51
CA TRP A 58 6.93 -17.49 -32.55
C TRP A 58 8.14 -17.92 -31.71
N LYS A 59 7.95 -18.28 -30.42
CA LYS A 59 9.06 -18.70 -29.55
C LYS A 59 9.84 -19.89 -30.12
N ARG A 60 9.14 -20.89 -30.68
CA ARG A 60 9.77 -22.11 -31.21
C ARG A 60 10.54 -21.84 -32.49
N ALA A 61 9.97 -21.06 -33.41
CA ALA A 61 10.65 -20.70 -34.66
C ALA A 61 11.95 -19.92 -34.38
N GLU A 62 11.91 -18.97 -33.46
CA GLU A 62 13.09 -18.16 -33.13
C GLU A 62 14.15 -18.96 -32.35
N ASN A 63 13.75 -19.72 -31.32
CA ASN A 63 14.69 -20.48 -30.49
C ASN A 63 15.30 -21.68 -31.23
N GLY A 64 14.55 -22.31 -32.12
CA GLY A 64 14.99 -23.51 -32.82
C GLY A 64 16.02 -23.25 -33.90
N VAL A 65 16.06 -22.04 -34.48
CA VAL A 65 16.84 -21.77 -35.70
C VAL A 65 17.52 -20.40 -35.63
N THR A 66 16.76 -19.33 -35.38
CA THR A 66 17.28 -17.94 -35.43
C THR A 66 18.29 -17.66 -34.31
N SER A 67 18.01 -18.13 -33.10
CA SER A 67 18.93 -18.00 -31.95
C SER A 67 20.19 -18.83 -32.12
N ILE A 68 20.13 -19.99 -32.78
CA ILE A 68 21.30 -20.83 -33.08
C ILE A 68 22.23 -20.13 -34.08
N ALA A 69 21.65 -19.58 -35.14
CA ALA A 69 22.38 -18.79 -36.13
C ALA A 69 23.01 -17.53 -35.51
N ALA A 70 22.31 -16.85 -34.58
CA ALA A 70 22.80 -15.65 -33.91
C ALA A 70 24.03 -15.90 -33.01
N VAL A 71 24.24 -17.13 -32.53
CA VAL A 71 25.41 -17.54 -31.73
C VAL A 71 26.58 -18.01 -32.62
N GLY A 72 26.44 -17.90 -33.95
CA GLY A 72 27.51 -18.22 -34.91
C GLY A 72 27.63 -19.71 -35.25
N LEU A 73 26.62 -20.52 -34.89
CA LEU A 73 26.56 -21.91 -35.30
C LEU A 73 26.01 -22.00 -36.73
N ALA A 74 26.53 -22.95 -37.51
CA ALA A 74 26.08 -23.18 -38.88
C ALA A 74 24.63 -23.67 -38.88
N VAL A 75 23.77 -22.95 -39.59
CA VAL A 75 22.36 -23.27 -39.79
C VAL A 75 22.08 -23.27 -41.29
N ASP A 76 21.28 -24.22 -41.75
CA ASP A 76 20.85 -24.30 -43.14
C ASP A 76 20.11 -23.00 -43.54
N PRO A 77 20.53 -22.30 -44.61
CA PRO A 77 19.88 -21.06 -45.05
C PRO A 77 18.38 -21.24 -45.36
N GLU A 78 17.94 -22.40 -45.84
CA GLU A 78 16.51 -22.67 -46.09
C GLU A 78 15.73 -22.73 -44.78
N ALA A 79 16.23 -23.47 -43.78
CA ALA A 79 15.63 -23.53 -42.46
C ALA A 79 15.61 -22.16 -41.76
N LEU A 80 16.65 -21.35 -41.93
CA LEU A 80 16.70 -19.99 -41.39
C LEU A 80 15.63 -19.08 -42.01
N GLN A 81 15.42 -19.19 -43.32
CA GLN A 81 14.39 -18.45 -44.03
C GLN A 81 12.99 -18.89 -43.59
N GLU A 82 12.73 -20.20 -43.49
CA GLU A 82 11.45 -20.74 -43.01
C GLU A 82 11.13 -20.29 -41.58
N ALA A 83 12.12 -20.27 -40.68
CA ALA A 83 11.96 -19.80 -39.32
C ALA A 83 11.64 -18.29 -39.25
N ARG A 84 12.24 -17.48 -40.13
CA ARG A 84 11.94 -16.04 -40.24
C ARG A 84 10.52 -15.81 -40.73
N GLU A 85 10.11 -16.50 -41.80
CA GLU A 85 8.77 -16.41 -42.36
C GLU A 85 7.70 -16.87 -41.36
N THR A 86 7.96 -17.98 -40.65
CA THR A 86 7.07 -18.48 -39.59
C THR A 86 6.93 -17.47 -38.46
N THR A 87 8.05 -16.85 -38.05
CA THR A 87 8.05 -15.83 -37.01
C THR A 87 7.25 -14.59 -37.44
N GLU A 88 7.49 -14.09 -38.65
CA GLU A 88 6.79 -12.92 -39.19
C GLU A 88 5.29 -13.18 -39.35
N ALA A 89 4.91 -14.35 -39.88
CA ALA A 89 3.51 -14.73 -40.04
C ALA A 89 2.81 -14.92 -38.68
N ALA A 90 3.45 -15.56 -37.69
CA ALA A 90 2.88 -15.68 -36.34
C ALA A 90 2.68 -14.31 -35.67
N LEU A 91 3.64 -13.40 -35.83
CA LEU A 91 3.54 -12.02 -35.34
C LEU A 91 2.46 -11.21 -36.06
N GLY A 92 2.28 -11.40 -37.36
CA GLY A 92 1.19 -10.80 -38.14
C GLY A 92 -0.17 -11.20 -37.58
N LEU A 93 -0.42 -12.51 -37.44
CA LEU A 93 -1.68 -13.03 -36.89
C LEU A 93 -1.91 -12.58 -35.44
N LEU A 94 -0.88 -12.53 -34.60
CA LEU A 94 -0.98 -12.00 -33.24
C LEU A 94 -1.40 -10.52 -33.22
N SER A 95 -0.85 -9.73 -34.15
CA SER A 95 -1.17 -8.30 -34.26
C SER A 95 -2.62 -8.11 -34.68
N GLU A 96 -3.15 -8.98 -35.54
CA GLU A 96 -4.56 -8.96 -35.94
C GLU A 96 -5.52 -9.36 -34.81
N LEU A 97 -5.11 -10.26 -33.91
CA LEU A 97 -5.90 -10.63 -32.74
C LEU A 97 -5.85 -9.60 -31.61
N PHE A 98 -4.81 -8.77 -31.56
CA PHE A 98 -4.56 -7.87 -30.44
C PHE A 98 -5.76 -6.97 -30.10
N PRO A 99 -6.48 -6.35 -31.07
CA PRO A 99 -7.69 -5.58 -30.78
C PRO A 99 -8.79 -6.38 -30.07
N ALA A 100 -9.01 -7.65 -30.44
CA ALA A 100 -9.97 -8.52 -29.77
C ALA A 100 -9.50 -8.87 -28.35
N ILE A 101 -8.19 -9.09 -28.16
CA ILE A 101 -7.60 -9.38 -26.84
C ILE A 101 -7.81 -8.20 -25.90
N ILE A 102 -7.60 -6.98 -26.40
CA ILE A 102 -7.85 -5.76 -25.65
C ILE A 102 -9.34 -5.57 -25.39
N SER A 103 -10.23 -5.88 -26.34
CA SER A 103 -11.68 -5.87 -26.10
C SER A 103 -12.09 -6.84 -24.98
N ALA A 104 -11.47 -8.02 -24.88
CA ALA A 104 -11.70 -8.95 -23.77
C ALA A 104 -11.22 -8.36 -22.45
N LEU A 105 -10.02 -7.74 -22.43
CA LEU A 105 -9.47 -7.10 -21.23
C LEU A 105 -10.34 -5.93 -20.72
N TYR A 106 -11.02 -5.24 -21.62
CA TYR A 106 -11.96 -4.16 -21.30
C TYR A 106 -13.33 -4.65 -20.79
N ASN A 107 -13.60 -5.95 -20.85
CA ASN A 107 -14.89 -6.48 -20.46
C ASN A 107 -15.14 -6.26 -18.94
N PRO A 108 -16.34 -5.79 -18.53
CA PRO A 108 -16.66 -5.56 -17.12
C PRO A 108 -16.69 -6.86 -16.29
N THR A 109 -16.92 -8.01 -16.92
CA THR A 109 -16.90 -9.31 -16.25
C THR A 109 -15.45 -9.75 -16.00
N ASP A 110 -15.10 -9.90 -14.73
CA ASP A 110 -13.72 -10.19 -14.30
C ASP A 110 -13.18 -11.50 -14.88
N SER A 111 -14.01 -12.55 -14.99
CA SER A 111 -13.59 -13.83 -15.59
C SER A 111 -13.18 -13.70 -17.06
N VAL A 112 -13.87 -12.84 -17.83
CA VAL A 112 -13.56 -12.56 -19.24
C VAL A 112 -12.26 -11.76 -19.37
N SER A 113 -12.12 -10.68 -18.59
CA SER A 113 -10.93 -9.83 -18.65
C SER A 113 -9.67 -10.56 -18.14
N MET A 114 -9.81 -11.36 -17.08
CA MET A 114 -8.70 -12.12 -16.51
C MET A 114 -8.25 -13.30 -17.38
N ALA A 115 -9.11 -13.87 -18.22
CA ALA A 115 -8.74 -14.97 -19.12
C ALA A 115 -7.59 -14.60 -20.09
N VAL A 116 -7.47 -13.33 -20.47
CA VAL A 116 -6.42 -12.86 -21.41
C VAL A 116 -5.16 -12.31 -20.74
N VAL A 117 -5.19 -12.03 -19.43
CA VAL A 117 -4.06 -11.46 -18.68
C VAL A 117 -2.80 -12.35 -18.72
N PRO A 118 -2.88 -13.69 -18.56
CA PRO A 118 -1.70 -14.56 -18.66
C PRO A 118 -0.99 -14.49 -20.01
N PHE A 119 -1.75 -14.40 -21.11
CA PHE A 119 -1.19 -14.21 -22.45
C PHE A 119 -0.45 -12.86 -22.55
N LEU A 120 -1.09 -11.76 -22.10
CA LEU A 120 -0.49 -10.42 -22.16
C LEU A 120 0.79 -10.34 -21.33
N LEU A 121 0.82 -10.98 -20.16
CA LEU A 121 2.02 -11.12 -19.34
C LEU A 121 3.14 -11.83 -20.10
N ALA A 122 2.86 -13.00 -20.69
CA ALA A 122 3.85 -13.76 -21.45
C ALA A 122 4.34 -13.00 -22.68
N TYR A 123 3.43 -12.31 -23.37
CA TYR A 123 3.71 -11.49 -24.55
C TYR A 123 4.62 -10.30 -24.19
N MET A 124 4.28 -9.51 -23.18
CA MET A 124 5.09 -8.36 -22.74
C MET A 124 6.47 -8.79 -22.23
N GLN A 125 6.54 -9.91 -21.48
CA GLN A 125 7.82 -10.47 -21.05
C GLN A 125 8.70 -10.89 -22.23
N ARG A 126 8.09 -11.40 -23.30
CA ARG A 126 8.79 -11.79 -24.52
C ARG A 126 9.31 -10.57 -25.28
N VAL A 127 8.45 -9.57 -25.50
CA VAL A 127 8.80 -8.31 -26.16
C VAL A 127 9.95 -7.61 -25.44
N ARG A 128 9.95 -7.61 -24.10
CA ARG A 128 11.03 -7.03 -23.30
C ARG A 128 12.41 -7.69 -23.51
N ARG A 129 12.46 -8.91 -24.06
CA ARG A 129 13.73 -9.61 -24.36
C ARG A 129 14.29 -9.27 -25.74
N MET A 130 13.55 -8.50 -26.55
CA MET A 130 14.02 -8.07 -27.86
C MET A 130 15.07 -6.96 -27.67
N GLN A 131 16.12 -6.97 -28.49
CA GLN A 131 17.15 -5.92 -28.46
C GLN A 131 16.57 -4.59 -28.95
N ASP A 132 15.89 -4.63 -30.08
CA ASP A 132 15.10 -3.53 -30.62
C ASP A 132 13.62 -3.90 -30.54
N VAL A 133 12.79 -2.99 -30.04
CA VAL A 133 11.35 -3.19 -29.91
C VAL A 133 10.65 -2.44 -31.04
N PRO A 134 10.13 -3.14 -32.07
CA PRO A 134 9.39 -2.51 -33.14
C PRO A 134 8.16 -1.74 -32.66
N GLU A 135 7.79 -0.66 -33.37
CA GLU A 135 6.67 0.22 -33.02
C GLU A 135 5.34 -0.52 -32.85
N ARG A 136 5.10 -1.60 -33.60
CA ARG A 136 3.89 -2.45 -33.43
C ARG A 136 3.75 -2.99 -32.01
N HIS A 137 4.86 -3.39 -31.38
CA HIS A 137 4.85 -3.92 -30.02
C HIS A 137 4.68 -2.80 -28.99
N MET A 138 5.19 -1.61 -29.30
CA MET A 138 4.94 -0.41 -28.52
C MET A 138 3.48 0.01 -28.57
N GLN A 139 2.84 -0.04 -29.73
CA GLN A 139 1.40 0.18 -29.88
C GLN A 139 0.59 -0.82 -29.05
N HIS A 140 0.95 -2.10 -29.11
CA HIS A 140 0.33 -3.13 -28.28
C HIS A 140 0.50 -2.86 -26.78
N ALA A 141 1.68 -2.38 -26.34
CA ALA A 141 1.90 -1.99 -24.96
C ALA A 141 1.00 -0.81 -24.54
N ARG A 142 0.83 0.22 -25.40
CA ARG A 142 -0.09 1.34 -25.15
C ARG A 142 -1.54 0.86 -25.02
N MET A 143 -2.01 0.02 -25.94
CA MET A 143 -3.36 -0.56 -25.86
C MET A 143 -3.55 -1.42 -24.59
N ALA A 144 -2.51 -2.15 -24.17
CA ALA A 144 -2.54 -2.94 -22.95
C ALA A 144 -2.64 -2.05 -21.70
N LEU A 145 -1.97 -0.89 -21.65
CA LEU A 145 -2.10 0.07 -20.55
C LEU A 145 -3.54 0.58 -20.41
N ASP A 146 -4.16 0.90 -21.54
CA ASP A 146 -5.53 1.37 -21.63
C ASP A 146 -6.54 0.32 -21.11
N GLY A 147 -6.46 -0.93 -21.60
CA GLY A 147 -7.33 -2.02 -21.11
C GLY A 147 -7.04 -2.42 -19.65
N LEU A 148 -5.77 -2.39 -19.26
CA LEU A 148 -5.34 -2.64 -17.88
C LEU A 148 -5.93 -1.63 -16.90
N HIS A 149 -5.96 -0.35 -17.28
CA HIS A 149 -6.56 0.69 -16.44
C HIS A 149 -8.03 0.40 -16.19
N ALA A 150 -8.79 0.02 -17.23
CA ALA A 150 -10.19 -0.36 -17.08
C ALA A 150 -10.35 -1.59 -16.17
N CYS A 151 -9.58 -2.65 -16.42
CA CYS A 151 -9.59 -3.88 -15.62
C CYS A 151 -9.20 -3.64 -14.15
N ALA A 152 -8.32 -2.68 -13.88
CA ALA A 152 -7.86 -2.35 -12.54
C ALA A 152 -8.83 -1.46 -11.73
N MET A 153 -9.83 -0.84 -12.36
CA MET A 153 -10.80 0.00 -11.65
C MET A 153 -11.66 -0.84 -10.67
N TYR A 154 -12.12 -0.17 -9.62
CA TYR A 154 -13.16 -0.72 -8.76
C TYR A 154 -14.49 -0.85 -9.52
N PRO A 155 -15.34 -1.84 -9.20
CA PRO A 155 -16.69 -1.94 -9.76
C PRO A 155 -17.54 -0.69 -9.48
N SER A 156 -18.45 -0.34 -10.39
CA SER A 156 -19.32 0.83 -10.26
C SER A 156 -20.45 0.65 -9.27
N ASP A 157 -20.84 -0.59 -9.01
CA ASP A 157 -21.94 -1.04 -8.15
C ASP A 157 -21.51 -1.33 -6.71
N MET A 158 -20.24 -1.10 -6.38
CA MET A 158 -19.71 -1.34 -5.03
C MET A 158 -20.46 -0.50 -3.98
N PRO A 159 -21.08 -1.12 -2.95
CA PRO A 159 -21.95 -0.44 -1.99
C PRO A 159 -21.16 0.28 -0.87
N LEU A 160 -20.18 1.11 -1.22
CA LEU A 160 -19.29 1.77 -0.25
C LEU A 160 -20.05 2.63 0.78
N ASP A 161 -21.11 3.30 0.35
CA ASP A 161 -21.88 4.26 1.17
C ASP A 161 -23.25 3.70 1.63
N THR A 162 -23.67 2.55 1.10
CA THR A 162 -24.99 1.94 1.34
C THR A 162 -24.93 0.64 2.14
N ALA A 163 -23.73 0.08 2.34
CA ALA A 163 -23.51 -1.10 3.15
C ALA A 163 -23.68 -0.78 4.64
N ASP A 164 -24.86 -1.05 5.18
CA ASP A 164 -25.14 -0.95 6.61
C ASP A 164 -25.00 -2.32 7.31
N GLY A 165 -24.46 -2.29 8.53
CA GLY A 165 -24.34 -3.46 9.39
C GLY A 165 -23.20 -4.43 9.01
N PRO A 166 -23.03 -5.52 9.78
CA PRO A 166 -21.91 -6.45 9.62
C PRO A 166 -21.96 -7.24 8.31
N GLU A 167 -23.15 -7.54 7.77
CA GLU A 167 -23.32 -8.26 6.52
C GLU A 167 -22.93 -7.40 5.31
N GLY A 168 -23.38 -6.14 5.26
CA GLY A 168 -22.97 -5.20 4.22
C GLY A 168 -21.47 -4.95 4.24
N ALA A 169 -20.88 -4.80 5.43
CA ALA A 169 -19.43 -4.66 5.57
C ALA A 169 -18.67 -5.89 5.03
N ALA A 170 -19.15 -7.10 5.30
CA ALA A 170 -18.55 -8.33 4.79
C ALA A 170 -18.60 -8.42 3.26
N VAL A 171 -19.72 -8.01 2.64
CA VAL A 171 -19.84 -7.94 1.17
C VAL A 171 -18.83 -6.96 0.58
N VAL A 172 -18.72 -5.76 1.16
CA VAL A 172 -17.74 -4.78 0.70
C VAL A 172 -16.32 -5.33 0.85
N ASP A 173 -15.99 -5.96 1.98
CA ASP A 173 -14.66 -6.54 2.22
C ASP A 173 -14.34 -7.68 1.25
N GLU A 174 -15.31 -8.52 0.87
CA GLU A 174 -15.15 -9.57 -0.14
C GLU A 174 -14.87 -9.00 -1.53
N MET A 175 -15.62 -7.97 -1.96
CA MET A 175 -15.34 -7.25 -3.21
C MET A 175 -13.98 -6.53 -3.15
N GLU A 176 -13.64 -5.97 -1.99
CA GLU A 176 -12.30 -5.63 -1.46
C GLU A 176 -11.18 -6.54 -1.95
N GLU A 177 -11.32 -7.78 -1.49
CA GLU A 177 -10.35 -8.84 -1.65
C GLU A 177 -10.29 -9.31 -3.10
N ALA A 178 -11.44 -9.44 -3.77
CA ALA A 178 -11.51 -9.79 -5.19
C ALA A 178 -10.77 -8.76 -6.07
N VAL A 179 -11.00 -7.46 -5.85
CA VAL A 179 -10.27 -6.39 -6.56
C VAL A 179 -8.76 -6.46 -6.25
N THR A 180 -8.40 -6.73 -4.99
CA THR A 180 -6.99 -6.86 -4.58
C THR A 180 -6.31 -8.04 -5.27
N GLU A 181 -6.97 -9.19 -5.37
CA GLU A 181 -6.47 -10.38 -6.04
C GLU A 181 -6.27 -10.13 -7.54
N LYS A 182 -7.31 -9.62 -8.21
CA LYS A 182 -7.25 -9.19 -9.62
C LYS A 182 -6.07 -8.25 -9.87
N ARG A 183 -5.93 -7.22 -9.04
CA ARG A 183 -4.85 -6.21 -9.15
C ARG A 183 -3.45 -6.79 -9.02
N ARG A 184 -3.24 -7.95 -8.38
CA ARG A 184 -1.89 -8.57 -8.28
C ARG A 184 -1.34 -8.93 -9.66
N GLU A 185 -2.15 -9.58 -10.49
CA GLU A 185 -1.76 -10.00 -11.83
C GLU A 185 -1.74 -8.81 -12.79
N VAL A 186 -2.79 -7.99 -12.73
CA VAL A 186 -2.91 -6.79 -13.55
C VAL A 186 -1.75 -5.83 -13.30
N PHE A 187 -1.39 -5.51 -12.05
CA PHE A 187 -0.22 -4.66 -11.79
C PHE A 187 1.12 -5.33 -12.10
N THR A 188 1.19 -6.67 -12.17
CA THR A 188 2.37 -7.34 -12.71
C THR A 188 2.52 -7.06 -14.21
N LEU A 189 1.41 -7.03 -14.96
CA LEU A 189 1.40 -6.61 -16.36
C LEU A 189 1.83 -5.15 -16.51
N PHE A 190 1.25 -4.25 -15.71
CA PHE A 190 1.66 -2.83 -15.66
C PHE A 190 3.17 -2.67 -15.43
N LYS A 191 3.72 -3.36 -14.44
CA LYS A 191 5.17 -3.32 -14.13
C LYS A 191 6.02 -3.89 -15.26
N ASN A 192 5.53 -4.87 -16.03
CA ASN A 192 6.24 -5.37 -17.20
C ASN A 192 6.26 -4.36 -18.34
N VAL A 193 5.16 -3.63 -18.56
CA VAL A 193 5.11 -2.53 -19.54
C VAL A 193 6.00 -1.36 -19.11
N ALA A 194 5.99 -1.00 -17.82
CA ALA A 194 6.88 0.03 -17.27
C ALA A 194 8.37 -0.30 -17.48
N LYS A 195 8.74 -1.58 -17.36
CA LYS A 195 10.11 -2.06 -17.63
C LYS A 195 10.45 -2.12 -19.12
N LEU A 196 9.45 -2.19 -20.00
CA LEU A 196 9.64 -2.12 -21.45
C LEU A 196 9.88 -0.67 -21.89
N SER A 197 9.02 0.25 -21.45
CA SER A 197 9.20 1.68 -21.67
C SER A 197 8.61 2.48 -20.52
N LEU A 198 9.50 3.03 -19.70
CA LEU A 198 9.10 3.92 -18.61
C LEU A 198 8.53 5.23 -19.15
N ALA A 199 9.06 5.77 -20.26
CA ALA A 199 8.61 7.04 -20.83
C ALA A 199 7.12 6.98 -21.24
N GLU A 200 6.72 5.93 -21.97
CA GLU A 200 5.34 5.72 -22.39
C GLU A 200 4.42 5.48 -21.20
N THR A 201 4.87 4.67 -20.24
CA THR A 201 4.08 4.34 -19.05
C THR A 201 3.91 5.56 -18.14
N ALA A 202 4.95 6.38 -17.99
CA ALA A 202 4.89 7.62 -17.23
C ALA A 202 3.98 8.64 -17.92
N SER A 203 4.09 8.81 -19.25
CA SER A 203 3.17 9.68 -20.01
C SER A 203 1.71 9.25 -19.84
N PHE A 204 1.45 7.94 -19.89
CA PHE A 204 0.13 7.38 -19.63
C PHE A 204 -0.39 7.73 -18.24
N VAL A 205 0.39 7.45 -17.18
CA VAL A 205 0.00 7.75 -15.79
C VAL A 205 -0.19 9.26 -15.59
N GLY A 206 0.69 10.09 -16.14
CA GLY A 206 0.60 11.54 -16.10
C GLY A 206 -0.72 12.06 -16.68
N ALA A 207 -1.07 11.62 -17.88
CA ALA A 207 -2.32 12.01 -18.53
C ALA A 207 -3.56 11.61 -17.71
N ARG A 208 -3.54 10.44 -17.06
CA ARG A 208 -4.63 9.97 -16.18
C ARG A 208 -4.73 10.81 -14.91
N LEU A 209 -3.61 11.16 -14.28
CA LEU A 209 -3.57 12.05 -13.12
C LEU A 209 -4.05 13.46 -13.47
N GLU A 210 -3.58 14.04 -14.57
CA GLU A 210 -4.01 15.36 -15.03
C GLU A 210 -5.52 15.39 -15.28
N ARG A 211 -6.06 14.36 -15.94
CA ARG A 211 -7.51 14.21 -16.13
C ARG A 211 -8.26 14.07 -14.80
N ALA A 212 -7.75 13.26 -13.87
CA ALA A 212 -8.36 13.08 -12.55
C ALA A 212 -8.37 14.36 -11.72
N ILE A 213 -7.33 15.20 -11.85
CA ILE A 213 -7.25 16.50 -11.16
C ILE A 213 -8.15 17.54 -11.82
N ALA A 214 -8.17 17.60 -13.15
CA ALA A 214 -8.90 18.62 -13.90
C ALA A 214 -10.41 18.36 -13.98
N ASN A 215 -10.84 17.09 -13.96
CA ASN A 215 -12.24 16.74 -14.09
C ASN A 215 -12.93 16.63 -12.72
N SER A 216 -13.66 17.67 -12.32
CA SER A 216 -14.47 17.66 -11.09
C SER A 216 -15.57 16.58 -11.04
N GLN A 217 -15.96 16.04 -12.21
CA GLN A 217 -16.94 14.95 -12.34
C GLN A 217 -16.29 13.57 -12.50
N ALA A 218 -14.97 13.47 -12.33
CA ALA A 218 -14.29 12.17 -12.35
C ALA A 218 -14.83 11.29 -11.23
N SER A 219 -15.07 10.02 -11.53
CA SER A 219 -15.52 9.08 -10.50
C SER A 219 -14.41 8.78 -9.50
N PHE A 220 -14.75 8.33 -8.30
CA PHE A 220 -13.73 7.95 -7.32
C PHE A 220 -12.84 6.81 -7.85
N GLN A 221 -13.37 5.93 -8.69
CA GLN A 221 -12.63 4.82 -9.31
C GLN A 221 -11.55 5.34 -10.27
N GLU A 222 -11.89 6.33 -11.11
CA GLU A 222 -10.93 6.96 -12.02
C GLU A 222 -9.80 7.66 -11.24
N VAL A 223 -10.15 8.40 -10.17
CA VAL A 223 -9.17 9.10 -9.34
C VAL A 223 -8.28 8.10 -8.59
N GLU A 224 -8.89 7.10 -7.94
CA GLU A 224 -8.16 6.12 -7.16
C GLU A 224 -7.17 5.33 -8.02
N VAL A 225 -7.61 4.80 -9.17
CA VAL A 225 -6.72 3.97 -10.01
C VAL A 225 -5.57 4.82 -10.57
N ALA A 226 -5.81 6.07 -10.93
CA ALA A 226 -4.76 6.97 -11.42
C ALA A 226 -3.68 7.23 -10.35
N VAL A 227 -4.09 7.49 -9.10
CA VAL A 227 -3.19 7.68 -7.96
C VAL A 227 -2.45 6.37 -7.64
N THR A 228 -3.15 5.23 -7.65
CA THR A 228 -2.58 3.91 -7.39
C THR A 228 -1.56 3.51 -8.45
N LEU A 229 -1.78 3.83 -9.74
CA LEU A 229 -0.82 3.57 -10.81
C LEU A 229 0.50 4.34 -10.60
N LEU A 230 0.46 5.59 -10.10
CA LEU A 230 1.67 6.32 -9.74
C LEU A 230 2.42 5.65 -8.59
N TYR A 231 1.70 5.14 -7.58
CA TYR A 231 2.31 4.37 -6.51
C TYR A 231 3.00 3.10 -7.04
N GLN A 232 2.34 2.35 -7.93
CA GLN A 232 2.88 1.13 -8.54
C GLN A 232 4.09 1.42 -9.43
N LEU A 233 4.09 2.52 -10.17
CA LEU A 233 5.19 2.91 -11.05
C LEU A 233 6.46 3.19 -10.22
N GLY A 234 6.30 3.82 -9.06
CA GLY A 234 7.39 4.08 -8.12
C GLY A 234 7.95 2.86 -7.39
N GLU A 235 7.33 1.67 -7.47
CA GLU A 235 7.90 0.44 -6.89
C GLU A 235 9.01 -0.17 -7.74
N GLY A 236 8.90 -0.01 -9.06
CA GLY A 236 9.86 -0.58 -10.02
C GLY A 236 10.83 0.42 -10.62
N ALA A 237 10.62 1.72 -10.39
CA ALA A 237 11.42 2.79 -10.98
C ALA A 237 12.77 2.98 -10.28
N GLN A 238 13.78 3.39 -11.06
CA GLN A 238 15.06 3.83 -10.52
C GLN A 238 14.89 5.13 -9.71
N GLU A 239 15.77 5.34 -8.73
CA GLU A 239 15.70 6.51 -7.82
C GLU A 239 15.78 7.85 -8.56
N GLU A 240 16.42 7.88 -9.74
CA GLU A 240 16.48 9.07 -10.60
C GLU A 240 15.10 9.56 -11.06
N HIS A 241 14.17 8.65 -11.38
CA HIS A 241 12.83 9.03 -11.83
C HIS A 241 11.94 9.51 -10.68
N ALA A 242 12.23 9.05 -9.46
CA ALA A 242 11.60 9.53 -8.23
C ALA A 242 12.35 10.73 -7.61
N LYS A 243 13.43 11.20 -8.26
CA LYS A 243 14.28 12.26 -7.72
C LYS A 243 13.48 13.54 -7.53
N PRO A 244 13.51 14.13 -6.32
CA PRO A 244 12.83 15.40 -6.05
C PRO A 244 13.22 16.51 -7.05
N GLY A 245 12.22 17.28 -7.51
CA GLY A 245 12.39 18.46 -8.38
C GLY A 245 12.67 18.20 -9.86
N CYS A 246 13.20 17.04 -10.24
CA CYS A 246 13.61 16.75 -11.63
C CYS A 246 13.12 15.40 -12.18
N GLY A 247 12.83 14.43 -11.32
CA GLY A 247 12.28 13.14 -11.73
C GLY A 247 10.81 13.24 -12.12
N VAL A 248 10.44 12.63 -13.24
CA VAL A 248 9.06 12.64 -13.78
C VAL A 248 8.01 12.15 -12.76
N LEU A 249 8.34 11.13 -11.96
CA LEU A 249 7.41 10.61 -10.94
C LEU A 249 7.31 11.57 -9.74
N GLY A 250 8.43 12.20 -9.38
CA GLY A 250 8.44 13.24 -8.36
C GLY A 250 7.58 14.45 -8.73
N GLN A 251 7.60 14.85 -10.02
CA GLN A 251 6.75 15.92 -10.54
C GLN A 251 5.26 15.56 -10.52
N MET A 252 4.89 14.35 -10.92
CA MET A 252 3.51 13.85 -10.80
C MET A 252 3.03 13.83 -9.35
N ALA A 253 3.87 13.35 -8.43
CA ALA A 253 3.56 13.37 -7.00
C ALA A 253 3.41 14.79 -6.46
N ALA A 254 4.25 15.74 -6.89
CA ALA A 254 4.12 17.15 -6.55
C ALA A 254 2.78 17.72 -7.02
N GLY A 255 2.32 17.35 -8.23
CA GLY A 255 1.01 17.74 -8.76
C GLY A 255 -0.16 17.28 -7.86
N ILE A 256 -0.12 16.04 -7.36
CA ILE A 256 -1.13 15.53 -6.41
C ILE A 256 -1.06 16.30 -5.07
N MET A 257 0.15 16.52 -4.55
CA MET A 257 0.35 17.30 -3.31
C MET A 257 -0.18 18.73 -3.44
N GLN A 258 -0.02 19.33 -4.62
CA GLN A 258 -0.50 20.67 -4.94
C GLN A 258 -2.02 20.71 -5.13
N ALA A 259 -2.61 19.72 -5.78
CA ALA A 259 -4.06 19.61 -5.93
C ALA A 259 -4.75 19.56 -4.55
N GLY A 260 -4.16 18.86 -3.58
CA GLY A 260 -4.55 18.94 -2.18
C GLY A 260 -6.06 18.74 -1.97
N PRO A 261 -6.79 19.73 -1.43
CA PRO A 261 -8.25 19.61 -1.19
C PRO A 261 -9.08 19.68 -2.48
N SER A 262 -8.52 20.15 -3.59
CA SER A 262 -9.20 20.25 -4.88
C SER A 262 -9.24 18.93 -5.65
N LEU A 263 -8.52 17.90 -5.20
CA LEU A 263 -8.59 16.57 -5.80
C LEU A 263 -10.00 15.99 -5.60
N PRO A 264 -10.71 15.59 -6.69
CA PRO A 264 -12.04 15.00 -6.56
C PRO A 264 -12.01 13.75 -5.67
N HIS A 265 -13.08 13.55 -4.89
CA HIS A 265 -13.20 12.40 -4.00
C HIS A 265 -12.06 12.23 -2.98
N ALA A 266 -11.29 13.27 -2.63
CA ALA A 266 -10.19 13.15 -1.65
C ALA A 266 -10.60 12.62 -0.25
N ARG A 267 -11.90 12.64 0.07
CA ARG A 267 -12.49 12.08 1.31
C ARG A 267 -13.07 10.68 1.15
N ASN A 268 -13.10 10.14 -0.07
CA ASN A 268 -13.47 8.75 -0.27
C ASN A 268 -12.39 7.85 0.33
N ARG A 269 -12.77 6.76 1.02
CA ARG A 269 -11.82 5.95 1.79
C ARG A 269 -10.67 5.40 0.94
N LEU A 270 -10.96 5.00 -0.30
CA LEU A 270 -9.99 4.36 -1.19
C LEU A 270 -9.04 5.38 -1.79
N VAL A 271 -9.58 6.52 -2.24
CA VAL A 271 -8.79 7.65 -2.74
C VAL A 271 -7.89 8.21 -1.64
N ALA A 272 -8.42 8.41 -0.43
CA ALA A 272 -7.68 8.93 0.71
C ALA A 272 -6.45 8.06 1.04
N VAL A 273 -6.62 6.73 1.13
CA VAL A 273 -5.51 5.81 1.39
C VAL A 273 -4.48 5.86 0.26
N ALA A 274 -4.92 5.79 -1.01
CA ALA A 274 -4.01 5.84 -2.15
C ALA A 274 -3.17 7.14 -2.18
N VAL A 275 -3.80 8.29 -1.90
CA VAL A 275 -3.12 9.59 -1.84
C VAL A 275 -2.10 9.65 -0.70
N LEU A 276 -2.46 9.19 0.51
CA LEU A 276 -1.53 9.16 1.64
C LEU A 276 -0.33 8.23 1.40
N GLU A 277 -0.53 7.11 0.70
CA GLU A 277 0.56 6.21 0.33
C GLU A 277 1.52 6.86 -0.69
N VAL A 278 0.98 7.59 -1.66
CA VAL A 278 1.78 8.41 -2.60
C VAL A 278 2.56 9.48 -1.84
N PHE A 279 1.94 10.18 -0.88
CA PHE A 279 2.65 11.18 -0.06
C PHE A 279 3.83 10.59 0.69
N VAL A 280 3.68 9.42 1.32
CA VAL A 280 4.78 8.77 2.04
C VAL A 280 5.86 8.27 1.09
N ARG A 281 5.49 7.70 -0.06
CA ARG A 281 6.44 7.18 -1.06
C ARG A 281 7.32 8.30 -1.64
N TYR A 282 6.71 9.42 -1.99
CA TYR A 282 7.37 10.54 -2.65
C TYR A 282 7.67 11.71 -1.70
N CYS A 283 7.69 11.45 -0.40
CA CYS A 283 7.83 12.49 0.64
C CYS A 283 9.09 13.36 0.47
N ARG A 284 10.17 12.82 -0.10
CA ARG A 284 11.40 13.57 -0.40
C ARG A 284 11.18 14.78 -1.33
N VAL A 285 10.09 14.82 -2.11
CA VAL A 285 9.70 16.00 -2.90
C VAL A 285 9.59 17.25 -2.02
N LEU A 286 9.12 17.09 -0.76
CA LEU A 286 8.98 18.18 0.20
C LEU A 286 10.31 18.82 0.61
N GLN A 287 11.45 18.12 0.42
CA GLN A 287 12.78 18.70 0.68
C GLN A 287 13.16 19.72 -0.41
N THR A 288 12.73 19.50 -1.65
CA THR A 288 12.97 20.44 -2.77
C THR A 288 11.87 21.48 -2.94
N GLN A 289 10.65 21.17 -2.51
CA GLN A 289 9.49 22.07 -2.59
C GLN A 289 8.79 22.16 -1.22
N PRO A 290 9.39 22.84 -0.24
CA PRO A 290 8.83 22.93 1.12
C PRO A 290 7.45 23.58 1.19
N SER A 291 7.09 24.39 0.19
CA SER A 291 5.77 25.03 0.07
C SER A 291 4.60 24.03 -0.04
N LEU A 292 4.87 22.78 -0.41
CA LEU A 292 3.86 21.72 -0.48
C LEU A 292 3.55 21.08 0.88
N ALA A 293 4.45 21.23 1.87
CA ALA A 293 4.32 20.57 3.17
C ALA A 293 3.00 20.91 3.90
N PRO A 294 2.52 22.16 3.95
CA PRO A 294 1.24 22.48 4.59
C PRO A 294 0.05 21.71 4.00
N SER A 295 0.00 21.53 2.67
CA SER A 295 -1.07 20.79 1.99
C SER A 295 -1.06 19.30 2.39
N VAL A 296 0.12 18.69 2.38
CA VAL A 296 0.31 17.28 2.76
C VAL A 296 -0.04 17.06 4.24
N LEU A 297 0.46 17.92 5.13
CA LEU A 297 0.20 17.83 6.56
C LEU A 297 -1.28 18.05 6.88
N ALA A 298 -1.95 19.00 6.22
CA ALA A 298 -3.39 19.20 6.35
C ALA A 298 -4.14 17.92 5.98
N ALA A 299 -3.85 17.32 4.83
CA ALA A 299 -4.52 16.09 4.39
C ALA A 299 -4.31 14.90 5.34
N VAL A 300 -3.13 14.81 5.96
CA VAL A 300 -2.84 13.73 6.92
C VAL A 300 -3.57 13.96 8.25
N LEU A 301 -3.71 15.21 8.70
CA LEU A 301 -4.28 15.55 10.00
C LEU A 301 -5.79 15.84 9.97
N ASP A 302 -6.39 16.12 8.81
CA ASP A 302 -7.81 16.43 8.69
C ASP A 302 -8.69 15.20 8.41
N ASP A 303 -9.91 15.43 7.92
CA ASP A 303 -10.91 14.41 7.61
C ASP A 303 -10.57 13.51 6.40
N ARG A 304 -9.46 13.79 5.70
CA ARG A 304 -8.88 12.92 4.67
C ARG A 304 -7.89 11.90 5.23
N GLY A 305 -7.42 12.09 6.47
CA GLY A 305 -6.40 11.24 7.10
C GLY A 305 -6.79 10.75 8.48
N MET A 306 -6.09 11.21 9.51
CA MET A 306 -6.32 10.77 10.90
C MET A 306 -7.72 11.11 11.40
N GLY A 307 -8.36 12.16 10.89
CA GLY A 307 -9.74 12.55 11.19
C GLY A 307 -10.80 11.84 10.35
N HIS A 308 -10.41 10.92 9.48
CA HIS A 308 -11.34 10.26 8.55
C HIS A 308 -12.43 9.46 9.28
N ARG A 309 -13.65 9.46 8.73
CA ARG A 309 -14.83 8.79 9.30
C ARG A 309 -14.66 7.28 9.39
N THR A 310 -14.14 6.68 8.33
CA THR A 310 -13.79 5.25 8.29
C THR A 310 -12.57 4.97 9.16
N ARG A 311 -12.75 4.11 10.16
CA ARG A 311 -11.71 3.74 11.12
C ARG A 311 -10.45 3.18 10.45
N ALA A 312 -10.60 2.31 9.44
CA ALA A 312 -9.48 1.71 8.71
C ALA A 312 -8.54 2.77 8.12
N VAL A 313 -9.10 3.84 7.52
CA VAL A 313 -8.33 4.97 6.98
C VAL A 313 -7.63 5.74 8.10
N SER A 314 -8.36 6.11 9.15
CA SER A 314 -7.78 6.87 10.27
C SER A 314 -6.62 6.12 10.95
N THR A 315 -6.75 4.80 11.10
CA THR A 315 -5.70 3.93 11.63
C THR A 315 -4.50 3.86 10.69
N ARG A 316 -4.73 3.63 9.39
CA ARG A 316 -3.67 3.60 8.38
C ARG A 316 -2.93 4.94 8.29
N ALA A 317 -3.65 6.06 8.42
CA ALA A 317 -3.08 7.40 8.41
C ALA A 317 -2.11 7.62 9.59
N CYS A 318 -2.37 7.05 10.78
CA CYS A 318 -1.44 7.13 11.92
C CYS A 318 -0.08 6.51 11.58
N TYR A 319 -0.09 5.32 10.98
CA TYR A 319 1.13 4.63 10.53
C TYR A 319 1.85 5.39 9.41
N LEU A 320 1.10 5.85 8.39
CA LEU A 320 1.67 6.60 7.28
C LEU A 320 2.27 7.94 7.75
N PHE A 321 1.62 8.63 8.68
CA PHE A 321 2.14 9.84 9.30
C PHE A 321 3.45 9.59 10.05
N GLN A 322 3.52 8.53 10.85
CA GLN A 322 4.74 8.13 11.53
C GLN A 322 5.88 7.90 10.53
N ARG A 323 5.62 7.18 9.42
CA ARG A 323 6.60 6.96 8.35
C ARG A 323 7.03 8.26 7.66
N LEU A 324 6.11 9.19 7.46
CA LEU A 324 6.38 10.51 6.90
C LEU A 324 7.34 11.30 7.82
N VAL A 325 7.00 11.39 9.11
CA VAL A 325 7.81 12.08 10.12
C VAL A 325 9.20 11.49 10.22
N ARG A 326 9.32 10.15 10.23
CA ARG A 326 10.63 9.48 10.30
C ARG A 326 11.54 9.86 9.12
N GLN A 327 11.00 10.02 7.93
CA GLN A 327 11.77 10.34 6.72
C GLN A 327 12.07 11.83 6.57
N LEU A 328 11.22 12.70 7.12
CA LEU A 328 11.27 14.15 6.90
C LEU A 328 11.51 14.97 8.17
N ARG A 329 11.99 14.35 9.26
CA ARG A 329 12.15 15.00 10.57
C ARG A 329 12.81 16.39 10.48
N SER A 330 13.93 16.52 9.77
CA SER A 330 14.64 17.80 9.61
C SER A 330 13.83 18.83 8.79
N SER A 331 13.08 18.39 7.79
CA SER A 331 12.24 19.26 6.97
C SER A 331 10.97 19.73 7.68
N LEU A 332 10.46 18.92 8.62
CA LEU A 332 9.27 19.23 9.40
C LEU A 332 9.56 20.03 10.68
N ALA A 333 10.82 20.05 11.14
CA ALA A 333 11.25 20.75 12.34
C ALA A 333 10.73 22.20 12.46
N PRO A 334 10.79 23.05 11.41
CA PRO A 334 10.28 24.43 11.50
C PRO A 334 8.78 24.54 11.77
N ALA A 335 8.01 23.51 11.41
CA ALA A 335 6.56 23.44 11.59
C ALA A 335 6.14 22.51 12.74
N ALA A 336 7.10 21.98 13.53
CA ALA A 336 6.85 20.95 14.52
C ALA A 336 5.76 21.35 15.54
N GLU A 337 5.79 22.60 16.01
CA GLU A 337 4.79 23.12 16.97
C GLU A 337 3.37 23.09 16.39
N GLN A 338 3.20 23.56 15.16
CA GLN A 338 1.90 23.54 14.47
C GLN A 338 1.41 22.11 14.21
N ILE A 339 2.32 21.22 13.83
CA ILE A 339 2.01 19.80 13.59
C ILE A 339 1.56 19.13 14.89
N LEU A 340 2.27 19.37 16.00
CA LEU A 340 1.93 18.82 17.31
C LEU A 340 0.57 19.32 17.81
N ALA A 341 0.27 20.61 17.63
CA ALA A 341 -1.04 21.17 17.95
C ALA A 341 -2.18 20.52 17.11
N GLY A 342 -1.94 20.26 15.81
CA GLY A 342 -2.90 19.55 14.96
C GLY A 342 -3.05 18.06 15.30
N LEU A 343 -2.02 17.45 15.91
CA LEU A 343 -2.00 16.05 16.30
C LEU A 343 -2.70 15.80 17.65
N GLU A 344 -2.66 16.76 18.57
CA GLU A 344 -3.26 16.70 19.91
C GLU A 344 -4.70 16.13 19.95
N PRO A 345 -5.68 16.63 19.17
CA PRO A 345 -7.05 16.10 19.21
C PRO A 345 -7.11 14.61 18.80
N HIS A 346 -6.21 14.16 17.93
CA HIS A 346 -6.14 12.76 17.54
C HIS A 346 -5.55 11.90 18.65
N LEU A 347 -4.47 12.35 19.31
CA LEU A 347 -3.90 11.65 20.46
C LEU A 347 -4.90 11.50 21.59
N ALA A 348 -5.64 12.57 21.91
CA ALA A 348 -6.68 12.56 22.93
C ALA A 348 -7.79 11.54 22.58
N ARG A 349 -8.30 11.56 21.34
CA ARG A 349 -9.31 10.59 20.86
C ARG A 349 -8.78 9.16 20.91
N ILE A 350 -7.55 8.92 20.48
CA ILE A 350 -6.93 7.58 20.48
C ILE A 350 -6.78 7.09 21.92
N ALA A 351 -6.25 7.90 22.84
CA ALA A 351 -6.08 7.55 24.26
C ALA A 351 -7.42 7.17 24.94
N ALA A 352 -8.49 7.90 24.62
CA ALA A 352 -9.81 7.67 25.20
C ALA A 352 -10.56 6.43 24.66
N THR A 353 -10.13 5.87 23.52
CA THR A 353 -10.88 4.82 22.81
C THR A 353 -10.03 3.57 22.56
N PRO A 354 -9.82 2.69 23.56
CA PRO A 354 -9.06 1.47 23.35
C PRO A 354 -9.78 0.52 22.37
N VAL A 355 -9.00 -0.16 21.53
CA VAL A 355 -9.55 -1.21 20.64
C VAL A 355 -9.84 -2.44 21.48
N ALA A 356 -11.07 -2.94 21.46
CA ALA A 356 -11.41 -4.24 22.05
C ALA A 356 -10.43 -5.30 21.52
N GLN A 357 -9.63 -5.88 22.41
CA GLN A 357 -8.82 -7.05 22.06
C GLN A 357 -9.82 -8.18 21.79
N GLY A 358 -9.81 -8.71 20.56
CA GLY A 358 -10.83 -9.64 20.10
C GLY A 358 -10.96 -10.85 21.03
N GLY A 359 -12.18 -11.09 21.52
CA GLY A 359 -12.58 -12.41 21.99
C GLY A 359 -12.63 -13.40 20.82
N PRO A 360 -12.71 -14.71 21.09
CA PRO A 360 -12.86 -15.72 20.04
C PRO A 360 -14.14 -15.42 19.24
N GLY A 361 -13.98 -15.01 17.98
CA GLY A 361 -15.09 -14.61 17.09
C GLY A 361 -15.16 -13.13 16.72
N ALA A 362 -14.29 -12.27 17.23
CA ALA A 362 -14.16 -10.92 16.68
C ALA A 362 -13.63 -11.00 15.24
N PRO A 363 -14.23 -10.29 14.26
CA PRO A 363 -13.70 -10.27 12.91
C PRO A 363 -12.24 -9.84 12.99
N ALA A 364 -11.37 -10.60 12.32
CA ALA A 364 -9.99 -10.18 12.14
C ALA A 364 -10.05 -8.78 11.53
N GLN A 365 -9.81 -7.74 12.33
CA GLN A 365 -9.53 -6.44 11.74
C GLN A 365 -8.34 -6.71 10.82
N ALA A 366 -8.54 -6.49 9.53
CA ALA A 366 -7.50 -6.57 8.52
C ALA A 366 -6.45 -5.50 8.85
N GLY A 367 -5.60 -5.78 9.85
CA GLY A 367 -4.32 -5.13 10.02
C GLY A 367 -3.63 -5.26 8.68
N ALA A 368 -3.17 -4.12 8.16
CA ALA A 368 -2.75 -3.91 6.78
C ALA A 368 -2.11 -5.16 6.13
N LYS A 369 -2.92 -6.00 5.47
CA LYS A 369 -2.44 -7.04 4.55
C LYS A 369 -2.03 -6.34 3.25
N GLY A 370 -0.95 -5.57 3.35
CA GLY A 370 -0.50 -4.69 2.28
C GLY A 370 0.94 -4.24 2.49
N THR A 371 1.81 -5.13 2.98
CA THR A 371 3.26 -5.15 2.76
C THR A 371 3.81 -6.46 3.33
N GLN A 372 4.30 -7.34 2.46
CA GLN A 372 5.00 -8.55 2.89
C GLN A 372 6.28 -8.16 3.65
N GLY A 373 6.26 -8.31 4.97
CA GLY A 373 7.46 -8.36 5.81
C GLY A 373 7.49 -9.69 6.53
N LYS A 374 8.29 -10.64 6.03
CA LYS A 374 8.58 -11.90 6.73
C LYS A 374 9.44 -11.59 7.96
N GLY A 375 8.87 -11.73 9.16
CA GLY A 375 9.60 -11.79 10.42
C GLY A 375 9.13 -13.02 11.21
N PRO A 376 10.05 -13.85 11.76
CA PRO A 376 9.68 -15.03 12.51
C PRO A 376 9.45 -14.66 13.98
N THR A 377 8.26 -14.93 14.50
CA THR A 377 7.98 -15.51 15.83
C THR A 377 6.50 -15.30 16.14
N GLY A 378 5.77 -16.41 16.26
CA GLY A 378 4.35 -16.42 16.59
C GLY A 378 4.11 -15.95 18.03
N VAL A 379 3.76 -14.67 18.17
CA VAL A 379 2.73 -14.18 19.08
C VAL A 379 2.08 -13.02 18.34
N ALA A 380 0.86 -13.20 17.82
CA ALA A 380 0.10 -12.11 17.22
C ALA A 380 -0.31 -11.13 18.33
N SER A 381 0.61 -10.25 18.73
CA SER A 381 0.25 -9.08 19.51
C SER A 381 -0.56 -8.19 18.58
N TYR A 382 -1.87 -8.12 18.79
CA TYR A 382 -2.75 -7.13 18.16
C TYR A 382 -2.24 -5.75 18.56
N LEU A 383 -1.30 -5.20 17.79
CA LEU A 383 -0.81 -3.84 17.95
C LEU A 383 -1.87 -2.92 17.36
N ASP A 384 -2.41 -2.02 18.18
CA ASP A 384 -3.24 -0.93 17.68
C ASP A 384 -2.35 0.02 16.89
N ASP A 385 -2.40 -0.04 15.56
CA ASP A 385 -1.59 0.81 14.67
C ASP A 385 -1.84 2.32 14.90
N ARG A 386 -2.92 2.71 15.60
CA ARG A 386 -3.10 4.10 16.02
C ARG A 386 -2.02 4.58 16.97
N MET A 387 -1.33 3.66 17.67
CA MET A 387 -0.20 3.99 18.55
C MET A 387 0.97 4.64 17.81
N TYR A 388 1.09 4.43 16.49
CA TYR A 388 2.11 5.12 15.68
C TYR A 388 1.96 6.65 15.70
N ALA A 389 0.78 7.19 16.02
CA ALA A 389 0.59 8.63 16.23
C ALA A 389 1.43 9.15 17.43
N PHE A 390 1.51 8.39 18.53
CA PHE A 390 2.34 8.74 19.68
C PHE A 390 3.82 8.64 19.34
N GLU A 391 4.23 7.63 18.57
CA GLU A 391 5.60 7.53 18.09
C GLU A 391 5.97 8.69 17.17
N ALA A 392 5.06 9.13 16.30
CA ALA A 392 5.26 10.31 15.46
C ALA A 392 5.44 11.59 16.31
N ALA A 393 4.64 11.77 17.36
CA ALA A 393 4.78 12.88 18.29
C ALA A 393 6.16 12.86 18.99
N GLY A 394 6.58 11.70 19.49
CA GLY A 394 7.90 11.53 20.10
C GLY A 394 9.03 11.81 19.11
N LEU A 395 8.91 11.34 17.86
CA LEU A 395 9.90 11.62 16.82
C LEU A 395 9.99 13.10 16.45
N LEU A 396 8.90 13.86 16.47
CA LEU A 396 8.93 15.32 16.27
C LEU A 396 9.61 16.01 17.45
N LEU A 397 9.29 15.58 18.67
CA LEU A 397 9.84 16.09 19.92
C LEU A 397 11.28 15.64 20.19
N ASN A 398 11.85 14.71 19.44
CA ASN A 398 13.22 14.21 19.63
C ASN A 398 14.32 15.14 19.07
N GLY A 399 14.13 16.46 19.15
CA GLY A 399 15.02 17.46 18.56
C GLY A 399 15.29 18.66 19.45
N ASP A 400 16.12 19.56 18.93
CA ASP A 400 16.46 20.80 19.62
C ASP A 400 15.82 22.03 18.96
N ASP A 401 14.96 21.83 17.96
CA ASP A 401 14.31 22.88 17.18
C ASP A 401 13.26 23.68 17.98
N LEU A 402 12.76 23.10 19.08
CA LEU A 402 11.82 23.74 19.99
C LEU A 402 12.55 24.26 21.25
N PRO A 403 12.11 25.40 21.83
CA PRO A 403 12.55 25.81 23.16
C PRO A 403 12.27 24.73 24.20
N GLU A 404 13.17 24.58 25.19
CA GLU A 404 13.11 23.48 26.17
C GLU A 404 11.78 23.44 26.91
N ASP A 405 11.33 24.60 27.40
CA ASP A 405 10.09 24.71 28.16
C ASP A 405 8.87 24.32 27.32
N ARG A 406 8.86 24.69 26.03
CA ARG A 406 7.76 24.35 25.10
C ARG A 406 7.77 22.86 24.78
N GLN A 407 8.94 22.30 24.50
CA GLN A 407 9.12 20.87 24.27
C GLN A 407 8.68 20.06 25.48
N ARG A 408 9.10 20.45 26.69
CA ARG A 408 8.70 19.84 27.96
C ARG A 408 7.18 19.93 28.17
N ALA A 409 6.57 21.09 27.88
CA ALA A 409 5.13 21.28 28.01
C ALA A 409 4.34 20.35 27.07
N PHE A 410 4.78 20.15 25.83
CA PHE A 410 4.15 19.18 24.91
C PHE A 410 4.26 17.75 25.42
N VAL A 411 5.45 17.32 25.85
CA VAL A 411 5.66 15.98 26.41
C VAL A 411 4.77 15.76 27.63
N GLN A 412 4.72 16.73 28.53
CA GLN A 412 3.88 16.67 29.73
C GLN A 412 2.39 16.64 29.37
N GLY A 413 1.94 17.45 28.39
CA GLY A 413 0.56 17.47 27.92
C GLY A 413 0.10 16.15 27.33
N ILE A 414 1.00 15.41 26.66
CA ILE A 414 0.70 14.07 26.13
C ILE A 414 0.73 13.00 27.25
N LEU A 415 1.71 13.05 28.16
CA LEU A 415 1.89 12.03 29.20
C LEU A 415 0.87 12.14 30.34
N ALA A 416 0.53 13.35 30.79
CA ALA A 416 -0.35 13.58 31.94
C ALA A 416 -1.71 12.86 31.85
N PRO A 417 -2.49 12.96 30.74
CA PRO A 417 -3.77 12.25 30.64
C PRO A 417 -3.59 10.72 30.62
N LEU A 418 -2.49 10.21 30.04
CA LEU A 418 -2.19 8.78 30.01
C LEU A 418 -1.84 8.25 31.41
N VAL A 419 -1.07 9.01 32.19
CA VAL A 419 -0.75 8.70 33.59
C VAL A 419 -2.01 8.68 34.43
N GLN A 420 -2.87 9.71 34.30
CA GLN A 420 -4.14 9.77 35.01
C GLN A 420 -5.04 8.57 34.66
N GLN A 421 -5.05 8.14 33.39
CA GLN A 421 -5.77 6.96 32.94
C GLN A 421 -5.23 5.66 33.54
N VAL A 422 -3.90 5.53 33.72
CA VAL A 422 -3.31 4.39 34.44
C VAL A 422 -3.76 4.42 35.91
N GLU A 423 -3.60 5.53 36.61
CA GLU A 423 -3.89 5.63 38.05
C GLU A 423 -5.38 5.39 38.35
N ALA A 424 -6.29 6.01 37.58
CA ALA A 424 -7.73 5.92 37.81
C ALA A 424 -8.34 4.52 37.54
N ASN A 425 -7.64 3.65 36.80
CA ASN A 425 -8.16 2.36 36.35
C ASN A 425 -7.41 1.16 36.95
N THR A 426 -6.21 1.33 37.52
CA THR A 426 -5.38 0.21 38.00
C THR A 426 -6.04 -0.60 39.10
N GLU A 427 -6.65 0.04 40.11
CA GLU A 427 -7.29 -0.67 41.22
C GLU A 427 -8.53 -1.47 40.76
N ARG A 428 -9.35 -0.87 39.90
CA ARG A 428 -10.52 -1.53 39.31
C ARG A 428 -10.12 -2.68 38.39
N ALA A 429 -9.03 -2.51 37.63
CA ALA A 429 -8.45 -3.59 36.83
C ALA A 429 -7.96 -4.76 37.71
N ALA A 430 -7.40 -4.47 38.89
CA ALA A 430 -6.98 -5.50 39.85
C ALA A 430 -8.16 -6.28 40.44
N GLN A 431 -9.32 -5.63 40.59
CA GLN A 431 -10.57 -6.23 41.06
C GLN A 431 -11.29 -7.06 39.97
N GLY A 432 -10.70 -7.20 38.78
CA GLY A 432 -11.27 -7.97 37.67
C GLY A 432 -12.00 -7.16 36.60
N GLY A 433 -11.93 -5.82 36.67
CA GLY A 433 -12.49 -4.93 35.64
C GLY A 433 -11.75 -5.07 34.30
N LEU A 434 -12.36 -5.77 33.34
CA LEU A 434 -11.76 -6.02 32.02
C LEU A 434 -11.59 -4.74 31.20
N ALA A 435 -12.59 -3.85 31.22
CA ALA A 435 -12.55 -2.58 30.52
C ALA A 435 -11.47 -1.65 31.10
N GLU A 436 -11.36 -1.58 32.42
CA GLU A 436 -10.32 -0.83 33.11
C GLU A 436 -8.92 -1.40 32.84
N ALA A 437 -8.77 -2.73 32.86
CA ALA A 437 -7.51 -3.36 32.50
C ALA A 437 -7.11 -3.01 31.06
N GLN A 438 -8.06 -2.99 30.13
CA GLN A 438 -7.82 -2.60 28.74
C GLN A 438 -7.43 -1.12 28.62
N MET A 439 -8.06 -0.23 29.39
CA MET A 439 -7.70 1.20 29.44
C MET A 439 -6.26 1.40 29.94
N VAL A 440 -5.87 0.69 31.01
CA VAL A 440 -4.49 0.74 31.52
C VAL A 440 -3.52 0.19 30.47
N GLN A 441 -3.80 -0.97 29.88
CA GLN A 441 -2.94 -1.54 28.83
C GLN A 441 -2.76 -0.60 27.64
N HIS A 442 -3.83 0.09 27.24
CA HIS A 442 -3.83 1.05 26.14
C HIS A 442 -2.99 2.29 26.45
N ALA A 443 -3.14 2.86 27.66
CA ALA A 443 -2.34 3.99 28.12
C ALA A 443 -0.84 3.62 28.21
N LEU A 444 -0.52 2.43 28.75
CA LEU A 444 0.86 1.91 28.78
C LEU A 444 1.44 1.75 27.38
N ALA A 445 0.65 1.28 26.41
CA ALA A 445 1.08 1.17 25.03
C ALA A 445 1.37 2.54 24.41
N ALA A 446 0.52 3.54 24.63
CA ALA A 446 0.71 4.90 24.14
C ALA A 446 1.98 5.55 24.74
N ILE A 447 2.21 5.40 26.05
CA ILE A 447 3.44 5.87 26.73
C ILE A 447 4.68 5.22 26.09
N SER A 448 4.65 3.90 25.90
CA SER A 448 5.77 3.18 25.31
C SER A 448 6.08 3.62 23.87
N HIS A 449 5.05 3.90 23.05
CA HIS A 449 5.24 4.40 21.68
C HIS A 449 5.73 5.84 21.65
N LEU A 450 5.28 6.69 22.57
CA LEU A 450 5.82 8.04 22.72
C LEU A 450 7.31 7.99 23.09
N ALA A 451 7.66 7.18 24.11
CA ALA A 451 9.04 6.99 24.58
C ALA A 451 9.98 6.51 23.46
N LYS A 452 9.50 5.58 22.61
CA LYS A 452 10.22 5.08 21.42
C LYS A 452 10.64 6.16 20.43
N GLY A 453 9.93 7.30 20.40
CA GLY A 453 10.30 8.41 19.54
C GLY A 453 11.58 9.14 19.97
N PHE A 454 11.97 9.02 21.24
CA PHE A 454 13.13 9.68 21.82
C PHE A 454 14.40 8.85 21.70
N THR A 455 15.53 9.55 21.59
CA THR A 455 16.88 8.95 21.65
C THR A 455 17.48 9.11 23.04
N HIS A 456 18.40 8.20 23.39
CA HIS A 456 19.15 8.27 24.65
C HIS A 456 19.82 9.64 24.87
N HIS A 457 20.41 10.20 23.82
CA HIS A 457 21.08 11.52 23.88
C HIS A 457 20.12 12.63 24.31
N VAL A 458 18.93 12.70 23.71
CA VAL A 458 17.94 13.75 24.03
C VAL A 458 17.43 13.57 25.46
N ALA A 459 17.01 12.36 25.84
CA ALA A 459 16.41 12.12 27.15
C ALA A 459 17.41 12.25 28.32
N THR A 460 18.71 12.00 28.11
CA THR A 460 19.69 11.95 29.21
C THR A 460 20.64 13.14 29.27
N ALA A 461 21.01 13.72 28.12
CA ALA A 461 22.05 14.73 28.02
C ALA A 461 21.54 16.07 27.49
N ALA A 462 20.95 16.10 26.29
CA ALA A 462 20.57 17.38 25.65
C ALA A 462 19.36 18.05 26.30
N ARG A 463 18.34 17.27 26.67
CA ARG A 463 17.05 17.74 27.22
C ARG A 463 16.69 16.92 28.46
N PRO A 464 17.45 17.04 29.57
CA PRO A 464 17.30 16.16 30.73
C PRO A 464 15.91 16.22 31.37
N GLY A 465 15.19 17.35 31.23
CA GLY A 465 13.80 17.48 31.69
C GLY A 465 12.82 16.50 31.03
N ILE A 466 13.10 16.04 29.82
CA ILE A 466 12.29 14.98 29.16
C ILE A 466 12.53 13.64 29.86
N GLY A 467 13.78 13.30 30.14
CA GLY A 467 14.12 12.09 30.90
C GLY A 467 13.52 12.09 32.30
N GLU A 468 13.48 13.24 32.97
CA GLU A 468 12.81 13.40 34.27
C GLU A 468 11.31 13.10 34.18
N LEU A 469 10.61 13.59 33.15
CA LEU A 469 9.20 13.27 32.93
C LEU A 469 8.99 11.78 32.70
N LEU A 470 9.82 11.13 31.88
CA LEU A 470 9.73 9.69 31.64
C LEU A 470 9.98 8.88 32.93
N LEU A 471 10.93 9.29 33.77
CA LEU A 471 11.17 8.65 35.09
C LEU A 471 9.99 8.86 36.06
N GLN A 472 9.35 10.03 36.04
CA GLN A 472 8.12 10.27 36.81
C GLN A 472 7.01 9.32 36.36
N VAL A 473 6.80 9.17 35.05
CA VAL A 473 5.84 8.21 34.51
C VAL A 473 6.20 6.78 34.92
N LEU A 474 7.48 6.41 34.83
CA LEU A 474 7.96 5.08 35.21
C LEU A 474 7.61 4.74 36.68
N SER A 475 7.70 5.71 37.59
CA SER A 475 7.31 5.53 38.99
C SER A 475 5.83 5.17 39.16
N VAL A 476 4.95 5.65 38.28
CA VAL A 476 3.54 5.28 38.24
C VAL A 476 3.37 3.88 37.64
N VAL A 477 4.03 3.63 36.51
CA VAL A 477 3.96 2.36 35.79
C VAL A 477 4.42 1.18 36.66
N LEU A 478 5.47 1.36 37.46
CA LEU A 478 6.01 0.34 38.37
C LEU A 478 5.07 -0.01 39.54
N ARG A 479 4.06 0.82 39.84
CA ARG A 479 3.02 0.50 40.83
C ARG A 479 1.94 -0.43 40.29
N VAL A 480 1.84 -0.59 38.97
CA VAL A 480 0.79 -1.41 38.32
C VAL A 480 0.92 -2.90 38.65
N PRO A 481 2.10 -3.55 38.53
CA PRO A 481 2.20 -4.99 38.79
C PRO A 481 1.90 -5.40 40.25
N PRO A 482 2.40 -4.70 41.29
CA PRO A 482 2.02 -4.99 42.67
C PRO A 482 0.54 -4.76 42.97
N ALA A 483 -0.09 -3.77 42.32
CA ALA A 483 -1.51 -3.47 42.50
C ALA A 483 -2.42 -4.49 41.81
N ALA A 484 -2.01 -5.02 40.65
CA ALA A 484 -2.77 -6.01 39.87
C ALA A 484 -1.96 -7.31 39.64
N PRO A 485 -1.55 -8.03 40.70
CA PRO A 485 -0.58 -9.12 40.59
C PRO A 485 -1.12 -10.27 39.73
N ARG A 486 -2.43 -10.50 39.70
CA ARG A 486 -3.07 -11.57 38.92
C ARG A 486 -3.25 -11.25 37.43
N ASN A 487 -3.05 -9.99 37.01
CA ASN A 487 -3.29 -9.56 35.63
C ASN A 487 -2.02 -9.70 34.78
N LYS A 488 -1.81 -10.89 34.21
CA LYS A 488 -0.63 -11.20 33.37
C LYS A 488 -0.44 -10.24 32.19
N GLY A 489 -1.54 -9.76 31.59
CA GLY A 489 -1.49 -8.82 30.47
C GLY A 489 -0.93 -7.45 30.86
N LEU A 490 -1.31 -6.93 32.03
CA LEU A 490 -0.75 -5.69 32.57
C LEU A 490 0.74 -5.83 32.89
N ARG A 491 1.12 -6.93 33.55
CA ARG A 491 2.54 -7.23 33.83
C ARG A 491 3.36 -7.23 32.54
N ALA A 492 2.90 -7.96 31.51
CA ALA A 492 3.58 -8.02 30.21
C ALA A 492 3.76 -6.65 29.55
N ARG A 493 2.77 -5.75 29.63
CA ARG A 493 2.88 -4.39 29.09
C ARG A 493 3.90 -3.54 29.85
N VAL A 494 3.93 -3.64 31.18
CA VAL A 494 4.92 -2.95 32.03
C VAL A 494 6.34 -3.43 31.70
N MET A 495 6.53 -4.74 31.54
CA MET A 495 7.83 -5.31 31.14
C MET A 495 8.29 -4.80 29.77
N GLY A 496 7.41 -4.80 28.77
CA GLY A 496 7.73 -4.26 27.44
C GLY A 496 8.13 -2.79 27.48
N LEU A 497 7.46 -1.99 28.32
CA LEU A 497 7.81 -0.59 28.54
C LEU A 497 9.19 -0.45 29.21
N LEU A 498 9.47 -1.23 30.26
CA LEU A 498 10.78 -1.24 30.92
C LEU A 498 11.93 -1.55 29.96
N HIS A 499 11.76 -2.56 29.11
CA HIS A 499 12.77 -2.92 28.10
C HIS A 499 13.05 -1.74 27.15
N ARG A 500 11.99 -1.03 26.72
CA ARG A 500 12.14 0.17 25.89
C ARG A 500 12.81 1.32 26.65
N ASP A 501 12.40 1.57 27.89
CA ASP A 501 12.93 2.66 28.71
C ASP A 501 14.42 2.47 29.04
N VAL A 502 14.91 1.24 29.11
CA VAL A 502 16.35 0.96 29.23
C VAL A 502 17.13 1.53 28.03
N GLU A 503 16.59 1.44 26.81
CA GLU A 503 17.24 1.99 25.61
C GLU A 503 17.26 3.53 25.63
N VAL A 504 16.26 4.18 26.22
CA VAL A 504 16.09 5.64 26.21
C VAL A 504 16.73 6.31 27.43
N LEU A 505 16.62 5.72 28.62
CA LEU A 505 17.05 6.32 29.90
C LEU A 505 18.37 5.76 30.41
N GLY A 506 18.79 4.57 29.95
CA GLY A 506 20.08 3.96 30.29
C GLY A 506 20.32 3.89 31.80
N ALA A 507 21.47 4.40 32.25
CA ALA A 507 21.89 4.37 33.65
C ALA A 507 20.96 5.13 34.61
N LYS A 508 20.16 6.09 34.12
CA LYS A 508 19.19 6.82 34.96
C LYS A 508 18.07 5.92 35.49
N LEU A 509 17.88 4.73 34.92
CA LEU A 509 16.89 3.74 35.36
C LEU A 509 17.38 2.89 36.56
N LEU A 510 18.69 2.88 36.87
CA LEU A 510 19.27 2.06 37.94
C LEU A 510 18.62 2.25 39.32
N PRO A 511 18.26 3.46 39.77
CA PRO A 511 17.55 3.64 41.05
C PRO A 511 16.19 2.94 41.11
N TYR A 512 15.57 2.70 39.95
CA TYR A 512 14.28 2.01 39.82
C TYR A 512 14.44 0.51 39.58
N ALA A 513 15.67 0.02 39.39
CA ALA A 513 15.95 -1.40 39.13
C ALA A 513 15.39 -2.33 40.22
N PRO A 514 15.47 -2.04 41.53
CA PRO A 514 14.86 -2.92 42.55
C PRO A 514 13.35 -3.08 42.37
N SER A 515 12.63 -1.99 42.10
CA SER A 515 11.18 -2.01 41.85
C SER A 515 10.83 -2.66 40.51
N ALA A 516 11.64 -2.45 39.47
CA ALA A 516 11.50 -3.11 38.17
C ALA A 516 11.73 -4.62 38.29
N ILE A 517 12.76 -5.05 39.02
CA ILE A 517 13.05 -6.46 39.30
C ILE A 517 11.93 -7.06 40.15
N ALA A 518 11.43 -6.36 41.18
CA ALA A 518 10.28 -6.83 41.95
C ALA A 518 9.04 -7.04 41.06
N ALA A 519 8.77 -6.12 40.13
CA ALA A 519 7.72 -6.27 39.12
C ALA A 519 7.94 -7.46 38.18
N LEU A 520 9.20 -7.80 37.86
CA LEU A 520 9.59 -8.95 37.03
C LEU A 520 9.52 -10.29 37.80
N LEU A 521 9.82 -10.31 39.11
CA LEU A 521 9.91 -11.53 39.92
C LEU A 521 8.55 -12.15 40.27
N TYR A 522 7.45 -11.41 40.18
CA TYR A 522 6.09 -11.96 40.33
C TYR A 522 5.75 -13.03 39.29
N ASP A 523 6.55 -13.20 38.23
CA ASP A 523 6.39 -14.27 37.25
C ASP A 523 6.71 -15.67 37.83
N GLY A 524 7.51 -15.73 38.91
CA GLY A 524 7.91 -16.99 39.56
C GLY A 524 6.98 -17.51 40.66
N MET A 525 5.95 -16.76 41.06
CA MET A 525 5.01 -17.17 42.13
C MET A 525 3.73 -17.85 41.62
N ASP A 526 3.56 -17.97 40.30
CA ASP A 526 2.44 -18.66 39.65
C ASP A 526 2.86 -20.02 39.04
N ALA A 527 3.79 -20.74 39.69
CA ALA A 527 4.12 -22.14 39.39
C ALA A 527 3.38 -23.09 40.34
#